data_AF-G5SH59-F1
#
_entry.id   AF-G5SH59-F1
#
_cell.length_a   1.000
_cell.length_b   1.000
_cell.length_c   1.000
_cell.angle_alpha   90.00
_cell.angle_beta   90.00
_cell.angle_gamma   90.00
#
_symmetry.space_group_name_H-M   'P 1'
#
loop_
_entity.id
_entity.type
_entity.pdbx_description
1 polymer ?
#
loop_
_entity_poly.entity_id
_entity_poly.type
_entity_poly.pdbx_seq_one_letter_code
_entity_poly.pdbx_strand_id
1 'polypeptide(L)'
;AAALGALGGDAKAGLEVLKDASAKAVADAKAMLAAGHVAVMLQEPCNDILFSRAKVYSGDSWACVTIVGDHTNIVRIETDKGVVFTQADNAQEEEKTSPLGVLSHTSLEEILAFVNAVPFDAIRFILDAARLNGALSQEGLRGSWGLHIGSTLAKQCDRGLLAKDLSTAILIRTSAASDARMGGATLPAMSNSGSGNQGITATVPVMVVAEHVGADDECLAYRI
;
A
#
# COMPACT_ATOMS: atom_id res chain seq x y z
N ALA A 1 -0.87 -5.50 -11.33
CA ALA A 1 -1.59 -6.09 -10.19
C ALA A 1 -2.57 -7.17 -10.63
N ALA A 2 -3.64 -6.85 -11.37
CA ALA A 2 -4.69 -7.81 -11.73
C ALA A 2 -4.18 -9.13 -12.35
N ALA A 3 -3.36 -9.07 -13.40
CA ALA A 3 -2.78 -10.27 -14.02
C ALA A 3 -1.90 -11.10 -13.06
N LEU A 4 -1.07 -10.44 -12.26
CA LEU A 4 -0.20 -11.12 -11.30
C LEU A 4 -0.99 -11.75 -10.15
N GLY A 5 -2.02 -11.07 -9.65
CA GLY A 5 -2.93 -11.62 -8.64
C GLY A 5 -3.67 -12.86 -9.14
N ALA A 6 -4.09 -12.87 -10.42
CA ALA A 6 -4.75 -14.02 -11.02
C ALA A 6 -3.84 -15.24 -11.20
N LEU A 7 -2.54 -15.02 -11.47
CA LEU A 7 -1.60 -16.09 -11.83
C LEU A 7 -0.69 -16.55 -10.68
N GLY A 8 -0.52 -15.73 -9.65
CA GLY A 8 0.44 -16.01 -8.57
C GLY A 8 0.17 -15.29 -7.26
N GLY A 9 -1.06 -14.82 -7.02
CA GLY A 9 -1.45 -14.25 -5.74
C GLY A 9 -1.85 -15.30 -4.71
N ASP A 10 -1.56 -15.04 -3.43
CA ASP A 10 -2.10 -15.81 -2.30
C ASP A 10 -3.35 -15.11 -1.73
N ALA A 11 -4.52 -15.66 -2.04
CA ALA A 11 -5.81 -15.13 -1.59
C ALA A 11 -5.98 -15.09 -0.06
N LYS A 12 -5.14 -15.81 0.71
CA LYS A 12 -5.17 -15.83 2.18
C LYS A 12 -4.20 -14.84 2.82
N ALA A 13 -3.31 -14.20 2.05
CA ALA A 13 -2.30 -13.28 2.57
C ALA A 13 -2.83 -11.86 2.87
N GLY A 14 -4.14 -11.63 2.80
CA GLY A 14 -4.75 -10.32 3.06
C GLY A 14 -4.21 -9.26 2.10
N LEU A 15 -3.68 -8.15 2.65
CA LEU A 15 -3.09 -7.07 1.87
C LEU A 15 -1.71 -7.43 1.26
N GLU A 16 -1.11 -8.55 1.66
CA GLU A 16 0.17 -9.03 1.14
C GLU A 16 0.01 -10.07 0.02
N VAL A 17 -1.12 -10.06 -0.70
CA VAL A 17 -1.49 -11.05 -1.75
C VAL A 17 -0.38 -11.35 -2.77
N LEU A 18 0.58 -10.46 -2.99
CA LEU A 18 1.65 -10.62 -3.99
C LEU A 18 3.04 -10.93 -3.39
N LYS A 19 3.18 -11.06 -2.06
CA LYS A 19 4.51 -11.15 -1.42
C LYS A 19 5.34 -12.36 -1.88
N ASP A 20 4.67 -13.48 -2.14
CA ASP A 20 5.30 -14.76 -2.51
C ASP A 20 5.19 -15.04 -4.03
N ALA A 21 4.90 -14.01 -4.83
CA ALA A 21 4.76 -14.15 -6.28
C ALA A 21 6.09 -14.59 -6.92
N SER A 22 6.08 -15.77 -7.56
CA SER A 22 7.28 -16.32 -8.21
C SER A 22 7.72 -15.51 -9.44
N ALA A 23 9.01 -15.57 -9.78
CA ALA A 23 9.53 -14.96 -11.02
C ALA A 23 8.82 -15.47 -12.28
N LYS A 24 8.39 -16.74 -12.27
CA LYS A 24 7.57 -17.32 -13.34
C LYS A 24 6.20 -16.64 -13.43
N ALA A 25 5.49 -16.51 -12.31
CA ALA A 25 4.18 -15.81 -12.28
C ALA A 25 4.29 -14.36 -12.77
N VAL A 26 5.39 -13.66 -12.44
CA VAL A 26 5.67 -12.31 -12.95
C VAL A 26 5.87 -12.32 -14.47
N ALA A 27 6.62 -13.29 -15.02
CA ALA A 27 6.81 -13.41 -16.46
C ALA A 27 5.48 -13.72 -17.19
N ASP A 28 4.69 -14.65 -16.66
CA ASP A 28 3.40 -15.04 -17.23
C ASP A 28 2.40 -13.87 -17.18
N ALA A 29 2.38 -13.10 -16.09
CA ALA A 29 1.55 -11.89 -15.98
C ALA A 29 1.92 -10.81 -16.99
N LYS A 30 3.23 -10.63 -17.28
CA LYS A 30 3.69 -9.71 -18.32
C LYS A 30 3.29 -10.20 -19.72
N ALA A 31 3.37 -11.49 -19.98
CA ALA A 31 2.93 -12.08 -21.24
C ALA A 31 1.41 -11.90 -21.44
N MET A 32 0.61 -12.11 -20.38
CA MET A 32 -0.84 -11.90 -20.41
C MET A 32 -1.22 -10.44 -20.74
N LEU A 33 -0.48 -9.47 -20.19
CA LEU A 33 -0.64 -8.06 -20.51
C LEU A 33 -0.27 -7.76 -21.97
N ALA A 34 0.87 -8.26 -22.45
CA ALA A 34 1.33 -8.05 -23.82
C ALA A 34 0.38 -8.65 -24.87
N ALA A 35 -0.30 -9.75 -24.53
CA ALA A 35 -1.32 -10.37 -25.37
C ALA A 35 -2.67 -9.66 -25.36
N GLY A 36 -2.83 -8.58 -24.57
CA GLY A 36 -4.09 -7.83 -24.48
C GLY A 36 -5.20 -8.55 -23.71
N HIS A 37 -4.86 -9.53 -22.87
CA HIS A 37 -5.85 -10.31 -22.10
C HIS A 37 -6.27 -9.65 -20.77
N VAL A 38 -5.93 -8.37 -20.59
CA VAL A 38 -6.24 -7.61 -19.38
C VAL A 38 -6.89 -6.29 -19.77
N ALA A 39 -8.08 -6.05 -19.24
CA ALA A 39 -8.79 -4.78 -19.38
C ALA A 39 -8.98 -4.13 -18.01
N VAL A 40 -8.81 -2.82 -17.96
CA VAL A 40 -9.08 -1.99 -16.77
C VAL A 40 -10.06 -0.92 -17.19
N MET A 41 -11.14 -0.77 -16.41
CA MET A 41 -12.22 0.16 -16.67
C MET A 41 -12.57 0.91 -15.39
N LEU A 42 -13.01 2.16 -15.54
CA LEU A 42 -13.60 2.92 -14.45
C LEU A 42 -15.07 2.48 -14.28
N GLN A 43 -15.47 2.28 -13.03
CA GLN A 43 -16.87 2.07 -12.70
C GLN A 43 -17.56 3.43 -12.64
N GLU A 44 -18.52 3.67 -13.53
CA GLU A 44 -19.31 4.89 -13.55
C GLU A 44 -20.81 4.56 -13.71
N PRO A 45 -21.69 5.15 -12.87
CA PRO A 45 -21.37 5.95 -11.69
C PRO A 45 -20.77 5.10 -10.55
N CYS A 46 -19.99 5.74 -9.67
CA CYS A 46 -19.47 5.14 -8.44
C CYS A 46 -19.61 6.15 -7.31
N ASN A 47 -20.46 5.84 -6.34
CA ASN A 47 -20.70 6.69 -5.16
C ASN A 47 -19.86 6.24 -3.95
N ASP A 48 -19.23 5.06 -4.04
CA ASP A 48 -18.40 4.50 -2.98
C ASP A 48 -17.00 5.11 -3.01
N ILE A 49 -16.43 5.37 -1.82
CA ILE A 49 -15.06 5.87 -1.66
C ILE A 49 -14.03 4.86 -2.21
N LEU A 50 -14.32 3.57 -2.01
CA LEU A 50 -13.52 2.47 -2.53
C LEU A 50 -14.45 1.46 -3.20
N PHE A 51 -14.21 1.19 -4.47
CA PHE A 51 -14.87 0.14 -5.23
C PHE A 51 -13.85 -0.55 -6.11
N SER A 52 -13.86 -1.88 -6.12
CA SER A 52 -13.10 -2.65 -7.09
C SER A 52 -13.82 -3.93 -7.46
N ARG A 53 -13.85 -4.24 -8.75
CA ARG A 53 -14.44 -5.47 -9.29
C ARG A 53 -13.42 -6.14 -10.18
N ALA A 54 -13.04 -7.36 -9.83
CA ALA A 54 -12.12 -8.18 -10.61
C ALA A 54 -12.88 -9.37 -11.21
N LYS A 55 -12.82 -9.51 -12.53
CA LYS A 55 -13.41 -10.63 -13.26
C LYS A 55 -12.34 -11.41 -14.02
N VAL A 56 -12.26 -12.70 -13.78
CA VAL A 56 -11.32 -13.63 -14.42
C VAL A 56 -12.07 -14.63 -15.28
N TYR A 57 -11.44 -15.06 -16.37
CA TYR A 57 -12.01 -15.99 -17.35
C TYR A 57 -11.07 -17.18 -17.55
N SER A 58 -11.65 -18.36 -17.74
CA SER A 58 -10.95 -19.58 -18.12
C SER A 58 -11.81 -20.36 -19.12
N GLY A 59 -11.52 -20.21 -20.41
CA GLY A 59 -12.41 -20.66 -21.48
C GLY A 59 -13.75 -19.90 -21.40
N ASP A 60 -14.86 -20.65 -21.36
CA ASP A 60 -16.21 -20.08 -21.27
C ASP A 60 -16.65 -19.77 -19.84
N SER A 61 -15.93 -20.27 -18.83
CA SER A 61 -16.24 -20.04 -17.42
C SER A 61 -15.62 -18.74 -16.91
N TRP A 62 -16.28 -18.11 -15.93
CA TRP A 62 -15.79 -16.89 -15.30
C TRP A 62 -16.11 -16.84 -13.81
N ALA A 63 -15.31 -16.07 -13.08
CA ALA A 63 -15.55 -15.69 -11.68
C ALA A 63 -15.35 -14.18 -11.53
N CYS A 64 -16.19 -13.54 -10.73
CA CYS A 64 -16.17 -12.11 -10.48
C CYS A 64 -16.28 -11.84 -8.97
N VAL A 65 -15.37 -11.02 -8.45
CA VAL A 65 -15.35 -10.61 -7.04
C VAL A 65 -15.45 -9.09 -6.97
N THR A 66 -16.29 -8.59 -6.08
CA THR A 66 -16.47 -7.16 -5.81
C THR A 66 -16.13 -6.85 -4.36
N ILE A 67 -15.31 -5.82 -4.16
CA ILE A 67 -15.04 -5.21 -2.85
C ILE A 67 -15.56 -3.78 -2.82
N VAL A 68 -16.07 -3.33 -1.67
CA VAL A 68 -16.58 -1.97 -1.46
C VAL A 68 -16.20 -1.48 -0.07
N GLY A 69 -15.86 -0.19 0.03
CA GLY A 69 -15.57 0.51 1.29
C GLY A 69 -14.18 0.23 1.84
N ASP A 70 -13.81 -1.04 2.03
CA ASP A 70 -12.50 -1.48 2.53
C ASP A 70 -11.81 -2.45 1.56
N HIS A 71 -10.48 -2.48 1.59
CA HIS A 71 -9.62 -3.26 0.70
C HIS A 71 -9.81 -4.78 0.83
N THR A 72 -10.35 -5.25 1.96
CA THR A 72 -10.63 -6.67 2.21
C THR A 72 -12.12 -6.99 2.32
N ASN A 73 -13.00 -5.99 2.22
CA ASN A 73 -14.44 -6.18 2.37
C ASN A 73 -15.09 -6.69 1.09
N ILE A 74 -15.11 -8.01 0.90
CA ILE A 74 -15.81 -8.67 -0.20
C ILE A 74 -17.31 -8.55 0.02
N VAL A 75 -18.00 -7.88 -0.92
CA VAL A 75 -19.46 -7.71 -0.87
C VAL A 75 -20.20 -8.73 -1.71
N ARG A 76 -19.55 -9.27 -2.75
CA ARG A 76 -20.20 -10.13 -3.75
C ARG A 76 -19.20 -11.02 -4.48
N ILE A 77 -19.57 -12.29 -4.68
CA ILE A 77 -18.85 -13.25 -5.54
C ILE A 77 -19.84 -13.90 -6.49
N GLU A 78 -19.51 -13.90 -7.78
CA GLU A 78 -20.36 -14.43 -8.86
C GLU A 78 -19.56 -15.33 -9.78
N THR A 79 -20.24 -16.31 -10.36
CA THR A 79 -19.70 -17.21 -11.38
C THR A 79 -20.66 -17.30 -12.56
N ASP A 80 -20.24 -17.98 -13.62
CA ASP A 80 -21.09 -18.41 -14.73
C ASP A 80 -22.32 -19.22 -14.28
N LYS A 81 -22.30 -19.79 -13.06
CA LYS A 81 -23.40 -20.56 -12.46
C LYS A 81 -24.31 -19.74 -11.56
N GLY A 82 -24.04 -18.45 -11.37
CA GLY A 82 -24.81 -17.54 -10.51
C GLY A 82 -24.02 -16.97 -9.34
N VAL A 83 -24.75 -16.35 -8.41
CA VAL A 83 -24.18 -15.70 -7.21
C VAL A 83 -23.78 -16.77 -6.19
N VAL A 84 -22.52 -16.73 -5.77
CA VAL A 84 -21.95 -17.65 -4.77
C VAL A 84 -21.95 -17.03 -3.37
N PHE A 85 -21.85 -15.70 -3.31
CA PHE A 85 -21.82 -14.96 -2.05
C PHE A 85 -22.39 -13.55 -2.23
N THR A 86 -23.21 -13.12 -1.28
CA THR A 86 -23.57 -11.72 -1.06
C THR A 86 -23.41 -11.40 0.42
N GLN A 87 -22.80 -10.26 0.76
CA GLN A 87 -22.57 -9.89 2.15
C GLN A 87 -23.88 -9.73 2.96
N ALA A 88 -25.00 -9.40 2.30
CA ALA A 88 -26.32 -9.39 2.93
C ALA A 88 -26.72 -10.76 3.52
N ASP A 89 -26.21 -11.86 2.99
CA ASP A 89 -26.51 -13.22 3.48
C ASP A 89 -25.68 -13.57 4.75
N ASN A 90 -24.73 -12.72 5.16
CA ASN A 90 -23.83 -12.91 6.30
C ASN A 90 -23.85 -11.73 7.29
N ALA A 91 -24.92 -10.92 7.28
CA ALA A 91 -25.04 -9.76 8.17
C ALA A 91 -25.28 -10.20 9.64
N GLN A 92 -24.20 -10.48 10.36
CA GLN A 92 -24.12 -10.04 11.75
C GLN A 92 -23.70 -8.56 11.68
N GLU A 93 -24.68 -7.67 11.80
CA GLU A 93 -24.45 -6.25 12.06
C GLU A 93 -23.82 -6.10 13.45
N GLU A 94 -22.51 -6.29 13.54
CA GLU A 94 -21.76 -5.52 14.52
C GLU A 94 -21.67 -4.11 13.95
N GLU A 95 -22.31 -3.14 14.63
CA GLU A 95 -21.99 -1.72 14.50
C GLU A 95 -20.49 -1.55 14.81
N LYS A 96 -19.63 -1.78 13.82
CA LYS A 96 -18.24 -1.38 13.89
C LYS A 96 -18.27 0.14 13.86
N THR A 97 -18.13 0.73 15.04
CA THR A 97 -17.82 2.15 15.18
C THR A 97 -16.69 2.45 14.21
N SER A 98 -16.99 3.25 13.19
CA SER A 98 -15.98 3.66 12.22
C SER A 98 -14.85 4.34 12.99
N PRO A 99 -13.58 3.91 12.83
CA PRO A 99 -12.45 4.61 13.46
C PRO A 99 -12.46 6.11 13.13
N LEU A 100 -12.95 6.49 11.96
CA LEU A 100 -13.14 7.88 11.56
C LEU A 100 -14.25 8.60 12.35
N GLY A 101 -15.29 7.88 12.78
CA GLY A 101 -16.34 8.41 13.64
C GLY A 101 -15.86 8.71 15.07
N VAL A 102 -14.91 7.93 15.58
CA VAL A 102 -14.24 8.25 16.85
C VAL A 102 -13.35 9.49 16.67
N LEU A 103 -12.53 9.50 15.60
CA LEU A 103 -11.65 10.62 15.30
C LEU A 103 -12.40 11.93 15.01
N SER A 104 -13.62 11.89 14.47
CA SER A 104 -14.42 13.10 14.24
C SER A 104 -14.85 13.83 15.51
N HIS A 105 -14.75 13.16 16.66
CA HIS A 105 -15.01 13.73 17.98
C HIS A 105 -13.75 13.84 18.84
N THR A 106 -12.57 13.50 18.31
CA THR A 106 -11.31 13.57 19.03
C THR A 106 -10.58 14.87 18.68
N SER A 107 -10.19 15.63 19.68
CA SER A 107 -9.42 16.86 19.53
C SER A 107 -7.91 16.57 19.31
N LEU A 108 -7.20 17.55 18.74
CA LEU A 108 -5.74 17.47 18.60
C LEU A 108 -5.03 17.36 19.97
N GLU A 109 -5.57 18.01 21.00
CA GLU A 109 -5.05 17.93 22.37
C GLU A 109 -5.15 16.50 22.91
N GLU A 110 -6.28 15.82 22.73
CA GLU A 110 -6.46 14.43 23.14
C GLU A 110 -5.54 13.48 22.37
N ILE A 111 -5.33 13.70 21.07
CA ILE A 111 -4.37 12.91 20.26
C ILE A 111 -2.95 13.10 20.80
N LEU A 112 -2.54 14.33 21.08
CA LEU A 112 -1.21 14.60 21.65
C LEU A 112 -1.06 14.01 23.06
N ALA A 113 -2.10 14.09 23.89
CA ALA A 113 -2.09 13.48 25.21
C ALA A 113 -1.93 11.96 25.12
N PHE A 114 -2.65 11.31 24.19
CA PHE A 114 -2.52 9.87 23.94
C PHE A 114 -1.11 9.51 23.47
N VAL A 115 -0.58 10.18 22.45
CA VAL A 115 0.76 9.90 21.89
C VAL A 115 1.84 10.02 22.96
N ASN A 116 1.72 10.98 23.90
CA ASN A 116 2.72 11.15 24.96
C ASN A 116 2.54 10.19 26.16
N ALA A 117 1.41 9.49 26.26
CA ALA A 117 1.10 8.63 27.41
C ALA A 117 1.06 7.13 27.08
N VAL A 118 0.81 6.78 25.81
CA VAL A 118 0.70 5.37 25.39
C VAL A 118 2.05 4.66 25.58
N PRO A 119 2.10 3.47 26.22
CA PRO A 119 3.35 2.72 26.38
C PRO A 119 3.94 2.35 25.02
N PHE A 120 5.26 2.46 24.89
CA PHE A 120 5.98 2.13 23.64
C PHE A 120 5.63 0.74 23.11
N ASP A 121 5.54 -0.27 23.98
CA ASP A 121 5.21 -1.64 23.57
C ASP A 121 3.82 -1.76 22.90
N ALA A 122 2.88 -0.89 23.24
CA ALA A 122 1.55 -0.87 22.61
C ALA A 122 1.57 -0.27 21.19
N ILE A 123 2.58 0.54 20.86
CA ILE A 123 2.74 1.17 19.54
C ILE A 123 3.96 0.69 18.77
N ARG A 124 4.73 -0.27 19.32
CA ARG A 124 5.96 -0.79 18.71
C ARG A 124 5.74 -1.29 17.28
N PHE A 125 4.54 -1.79 16.96
CA PHE A 125 4.16 -2.23 15.62
C PHE A 125 4.28 -1.11 14.56
N ILE A 126 4.22 0.17 14.95
CA ILE A 126 4.38 1.31 14.03
C ILE A 126 5.76 1.30 13.35
N LEU A 127 6.78 0.73 14.00
CA LEU A 127 8.12 0.58 13.42
C LEU A 127 8.14 -0.32 12.19
N ASP A 128 7.14 -1.20 12.01
CA ASP A 128 6.99 -1.93 10.75
C ASP A 128 6.77 -0.99 9.58
N ALA A 129 6.17 0.18 9.79
CA ALA A 129 6.00 1.16 8.72
C ALA A 129 7.37 1.65 8.24
N ALA A 130 8.26 2.01 9.17
CA ALA A 130 9.62 2.45 8.85
C ALA A 130 10.40 1.33 8.14
N ARG A 131 10.27 0.10 8.64
CA ARG A 131 10.93 -1.08 8.05
C ARG A 131 10.46 -1.35 6.62
N LEU A 132 9.16 -1.46 6.40
CA LEU A 132 8.58 -1.83 5.09
C LEU A 132 8.75 -0.70 4.07
N ASN A 133 8.41 0.54 4.45
CA ASN A 133 8.53 1.68 3.54
C ASN A 133 10.00 2.07 3.33
N GLY A 134 10.87 1.87 4.31
CA GLY A 134 12.31 2.02 4.18
C GLY A 134 12.94 1.00 3.22
N ALA A 135 12.48 -0.26 3.25
CA ALA A 135 12.91 -1.27 2.28
C ALA A 135 12.51 -0.88 0.85
N LEU A 136 11.29 -0.38 0.64
CA LEU A 136 10.86 0.19 -0.65
C LEU A 136 11.73 1.37 -1.09
N SER A 137 12.09 2.26 -0.16
CA SER A 137 12.99 3.38 -0.43
C SER A 137 14.34 2.90 -0.98
N GLN A 138 14.95 1.92 -0.33
CA GLN A 138 16.22 1.35 -0.77
C GLN A 138 16.11 0.63 -2.11
N GLU A 139 15.01 -0.08 -2.34
CA GLU A 139 14.74 -0.74 -3.62
C GLU A 139 14.59 0.28 -4.75
N GLY A 140 13.88 1.38 -4.53
CA GLY A 140 13.70 2.44 -5.52
C GLY A 140 14.99 3.18 -5.87
N LEU A 141 15.92 3.31 -4.92
CA LEU A 141 17.21 3.94 -5.15
C LEU A 141 18.12 3.13 -6.09
N ARG A 142 17.85 1.84 -6.31
CA ARG A 142 18.53 1.04 -7.33
C ARG A 142 18.27 1.55 -8.75
N GLY A 143 17.22 2.36 -8.95
CA GLY A 143 16.95 3.06 -10.21
C GLY A 143 16.39 2.16 -11.32
N SER A 144 15.67 1.10 -10.94
CA SER A 144 15.02 0.13 -11.84
C SER A 144 13.49 0.21 -11.83
N TRP A 145 12.93 1.21 -11.14
CA TRP A 145 11.49 1.27 -10.84
C TRP A 145 10.89 2.66 -11.10
N GLY A 146 9.65 2.66 -11.60
CA GLY A 146 8.86 3.88 -11.73
C GLY A 146 9.51 4.90 -12.68
N LEU A 147 9.51 6.16 -12.26
CA LEU A 147 10.05 7.29 -13.02
C LEU A 147 11.50 7.62 -12.63
N HIS A 148 12.10 6.83 -11.74
CA HIS A 148 13.48 7.00 -11.27
C HIS A 148 13.76 8.35 -10.61
N ILE A 149 12.76 9.02 -10.04
CA ILE A 149 12.86 10.36 -9.43
C ILE A 149 13.93 10.35 -8.33
N GLY A 150 13.77 9.47 -7.34
CA GLY A 150 14.69 9.41 -6.19
C GLY A 150 16.13 9.10 -6.61
N SER A 151 16.32 8.11 -7.49
CA SER A 151 17.65 7.77 -8.01
C SER A 151 18.27 8.88 -8.87
N THR A 152 17.45 9.65 -9.60
CA THR A 152 17.91 10.77 -10.43
C THR A 152 18.34 11.95 -9.55
N LEU A 153 17.56 12.28 -8.53
CA LEU A 153 17.91 13.31 -7.54
C LEU A 153 19.20 12.95 -6.80
N ALA A 154 19.36 11.69 -6.38
CA ALA A 154 20.61 11.20 -5.77
C ALA A 154 21.82 11.39 -6.70
N LYS A 155 21.69 11.03 -7.99
CA LYS A 155 22.73 11.29 -9.00
C LYS A 155 23.03 12.78 -9.17
N GLN A 156 22.03 13.67 -9.06
CA GLN A 156 22.28 15.12 -9.13
C GLN A 156 23.04 15.63 -7.91
N CYS A 157 22.78 15.08 -6.71
CA CYS A 157 23.58 15.36 -5.53
C CYS A 157 25.04 14.92 -5.71
N ASP A 158 25.28 13.75 -6.28
CA ASP A 158 26.64 13.23 -6.55
C ASP A 158 27.39 14.07 -7.58
N ARG A 159 26.66 14.67 -8.53
CA ARG A 159 27.21 15.62 -9.51
C ARG A 159 27.42 17.04 -8.95
N GLY A 160 27.05 17.27 -7.69
CA GLY A 160 27.13 18.59 -7.05
C GLY A 160 26.10 19.60 -7.57
N LEU A 161 25.05 19.14 -8.29
CA LEU A 161 23.99 19.99 -8.82
C LEU A 161 22.85 20.23 -7.81
N LEU A 162 22.71 19.34 -6.82
CA LEU A 162 21.81 19.49 -5.69
C LEU A 162 22.59 19.36 -4.37
N ALA A 163 22.14 20.05 -3.34
CA ALA A 163 22.72 19.95 -2.01
C ALA A 163 22.50 18.56 -1.41
N LYS A 164 23.44 18.12 -0.57
CA LYS A 164 23.33 16.91 0.25
C LYS A 164 22.83 17.28 1.65
N ASP A 165 21.60 17.77 1.73
CA ASP A 165 20.97 18.19 2.98
C ASP A 165 19.77 17.31 3.35
N LEU A 166 19.24 17.51 4.56
CA LEU A 166 18.11 16.75 5.09
C LEU A 166 16.87 16.85 4.21
N SER A 167 16.56 18.04 3.69
CA SER A 167 15.39 18.25 2.84
C SER A 167 15.49 17.43 1.55
N THR A 168 16.68 17.40 0.95
CA THR A 168 16.97 16.64 -0.26
C THR A 168 16.95 15.13 0.02
N ALA A 169 17.47 14.69 1.17
CA ALA A 169 17.40 13.29 1.60
C ALA A 169 15.95 12.80 1.78
N ILE A 170 15.08 13.61 2.38
CA ILE A 170 13.65 13.32 2.53
C ILE A 170 13.00 13.13 1.14
N LEU A 171 13.24 14.07 0.22
CA LEU A 171 12.68 14.01 -1.14
C LEU A 171 13.18 12.76 -1.89
N ILE A 172 14.48 12.50 -1.86
CA ILE A 172 15.11 11.34 -2.51
C ILE A 172 14.49 10.04 -2.00
N ARG A 173 14.46 9.85 -0.67
CA ARG A 173 14.03 8.58 -0.07
C ARG A 173 12.53 8.34 -0.21
N THR A 174 11.72 9.39 -0.07
CA THR A 174 10.26 9.29 -0.20
C THR A 174 9.86 9.02 -1.65
N SER A 175 10.45 9.74 -2.60
CA SER A 175 10.16 9.53 -4.03
C SER A 175 10.65 8.17 -4.53
N ALA A 176 11.83 7.70 -4.07
CA ALA A 176 12.32 6.36 -4.38
C ALA A 176 11.36 5.26 -3.90
N ALA A 177 10.84 5.36 -2.67
CA ALA A 177 9.88 4.40 -2.15
C ALA A 177 8.59 4.38 -2.99
N SER A 178 8.10 5.55 -3.40
CA SER A 178 6.93 5.65 -4.27
C SER A 178 7.20 5.07 -5.67
N ASP A 179 8.38 5.33 -6.24
CA ASP A 179 8.79 4.75 -7.53
C ASP A 179 8.86 3.22 -7.47
N ALA A 180 9.46 2.65 -6.43
CA ALA A 180 9.49 1.20 -6.23
C ALA A 180 8.07 0.62 -6.16
N ARG A 181 7.23 1.20 -5.30
CA ARG A 181 5.84 0.74 -5.09
C ARG A 181 5.00 0.87 -6.35
N MET A 182 4.99 2.04 -6.99
CA MET A 182 4.21 2.31 -8.20
C MET A 182 4.78 1.59 -9.42
N GLY A 183 6.09 1.36 -9.45
CA GLY A 183 6.79 0.56 -10.45
C GLY A 183 6.53 -0.94 -10.34
N GLY A 184 5.85 -1.40 -9.28
CA GLY A 184 5.48 -2.79 -9.09
C GLY A 184 6.58 -3.67 -8.50
N ALA A 185 7.45 -3.09 -7.65
CA ALA A 185 8.35 -3.88 -6.81
C ALA A 185 7.53 -4.87 -5.97
N THR A 186 8.09 -6.06 -5.73
CA THR A 186 7.43 -7.13 -4.97
C THR A 186 7.46 -6.89 -3.46
N LEU A 187 8.07 -5.79 -3.00
CA LEU A 187 8.11 -5.42 -1.59
C LEU A 187 6.76 -4.82 -1.16
N PRO A 188 6.26 -5.17 0.03
CA PRO A 188 5.05 -4.59 0.59
C PRO A 188 5.26 -3.12 0.98
N ALA A 189 4.18 -2.34 0.95
CA ALA A 189 4.11 -1.00 1.53
C ALA A 189 3.21 -1.04 2.77
N MET A 190 3.66 -0.43 3.86
CA MET A 190 2.74 -0.16 4.97
C MET A 190 1.85 1.01 4.58
N SER A 191 0.53 0.80 4.57
CA SER A 191 -0.44 1.83 4.22
C SER A 191 -0.76 2.73 5.41
N ASN A 192 -1.05 4.00 5.12
CA ASN A 192 -1.82 4.86 6.01
C ASN A 192 -3.17 5.15 5.34
N SER A 193 -4.27 5.10 6.10
CA SER A 193 -5.64 5.32 5.59
C SER A 193 -5.97 4.56 4.29
N GLY A 194 -5.50 3.32 4.18
CA GLY A 194 -5.73 2.44 3.01
C GLY A 194 -4.84 2.69 1.79
N SER A 195 -3.92 3.67 1.83
CA SER A 195 -3.00 3.95 0.71
C SER A 195 -1.54 3.74 1.08
N GLY A 196 -0.85 2.88 0.31
CA GLY A 196 0.59 2.66 0.46
C GLY A 196 1.43 3.92 0.22
N ASN A 197 1.05 4.76 -0.75
CA ASN A 197 1.75 6.04 -0.97
C ASN A 197 1.49 7.03 0.16
N GLN A 198 0.32 7.02 0.78
CA GLN A 198 0.07 7.85 1.97
C GLN A 198 0.90 7.35 3.16
N GLY A 199 1.05 6.02 3.31
CA GLY A 199 1.95 5.45 4.32
C GLY A 199 3.41 5.83 4.08
N ILE A 200 3.88 5.76 2.83
CA ILE A 200 5.23 6.23 2.45
C ILE A 200 5.41 7.71 2.83
N THR A 201 4.46 8.56 2.49
CA THR A 201 4.52 10.01 2.80
C THR A 201 4.45 10.29 4.29
N ALA A 202 3.67 9.54 5.06
CA ALA A 202 3.56 9.71 6.51
C ALA A 202 4.82 9.23 7.24
N THR A 203 5.45 8.16 6.76
CA THR A 203 6.51 7.48 7.50
C THR A 203 7.93 7.84 7.04
N VAL A 204 8.20 7.82 5.73
CA VAL A 204 9.58 7.91 5.23
C VAL A 204 10.25 9.23 5.59
N PRO A 205 9.60 10.41 5.46
CA PRO A 205 10.18 11.67 5.92
C PRO A 205 10.60 11.65 7.40
N VAL A 206 9.73 11.14 8.28
CA VAL A 206 9.99 11.06 9.72
C VAL A 206 11.17 10.14 10.01
N MET A 207 11.21 8.98 9.36
CA MET A 207 12.34 8.05 9.46
C MET A 207 13.66 8.70 9.03
N VAL A 208 13.69 9.46 7.92
CA VAL A 208 14.91 10.19 7.50
C VAL A 208 15.34 11.21 8.55
N VAL A 209 14.40 11.94 9.14
CA VAL A 209 14.69 12.92 10.20
C VAL A 209 15.25 12.22 11.45
N ALA A 210 14.63 11.12 11.88
CA ALA A 210 15.08 10.32 13.02
C ALA A 210 16.51 9.82 12.84
N GLU A 211 16.84 9.27 11.67
CA GLU A 211 18.21 8.86 11.32
C GLU A 211 19.19 10.05 11.35
N HIS A 212 18.77 11.23 10.86
CA HIS A 212 19.62 12.42 10.82
C HIS A 212 19.96 12.96 12.22
N VAL A 213 19.01 12.92 13.16
CA VAL A 213 19.20 13.42 14.52
C VAL A 213 19.70 12.34 15.50
N GLY A 214 19.80 11.08 15.04
CA GLY A 214 20.19 9.94 15.89
C GLY A 214 19.15 9.56 16.92
N ALA A 215 17.86 9.69 16.58
CA ALA A 215 16.76 9.26 17.44
C ALA A 215 16.68 7.73 17.54
N ASP A 216 16.20 7.23 18.68
CA ASP A 216 15.97 5.80 18.90
C ASP A 216 14.59 5.36 18.36
N ASP A 217 14.37 4.03 18.39
CA ASP A 217 13.15 3.39 17.93
C ASP A 217 11.91 3.87 18.69
N GLU A 218 12.04 4.14 19.99
CA GLU A 218 10.93 4.64 20.80
C GLU A 218 10.51 6.04 20.33
N CYS A 219 11.48 6.95 20.18
CA CYS A 219 11.23 8.29 19.64
C CYS A 219 10.64 8.24 18.23
N LEU A 220 11.15 7.36 17.37
CA LEU A 220 10.64 7.18 16.01
C LEU A 220 9.17 6.71 16.01
N ALA A 221 8.83 5.71 16.83
CA ALA A 221 7.47 5.17 16.90
C ALA A 221 6.44 6.22 17.33
N TYR A 222 6.80 7.15 18.24
CA TYR A 222 5.93 8.25 18.66
C TYR A 222 5.80 9.40 17.63
N ARG A 223 6.50 9.34 16.50
CA ARG A 223 6.53 10.42 15.49
C ARG A 223 6.04 9.98 14.11
N ILE A 224 5.93 8.68 13.86
CA ILE A 224 5.25 8.09 12.70
C ILE A 224 3.75 8.06 12.96
#